data_AF-A0A956HHF2-F1
#
_entry.id   AF-A0A956HHF2-F1
#
_cell.length_a   1.000
_cell.length_b   1.000
_cell.length_c   1.000
_cell.angle_alpha   90.00
_cell.angle_beta   90.00
_cell.angle_gamma   90.00
#
_symmetry.space_group_name_H-M   'P 1'
#
loop_
_entity.id
_entity.type
_entity.pdbx_description
1 polymer ?
#
loop_
_entity_poly.entity_id
_entity_poly.type
_entity_poly.pdbx_seq_one_letter_code
_entity_poly.pdbx_strand_id
1 'polypeptide(L)'
;MTTLERRSARHAIAITTLALSVVTVLGCGPGTSGSAGTETGTASGTQTGGTATSTGTETSAGTETSAGTETAGTSEGLACADFLSDPEIGPPVTLQVRNGGAAPLYFQPVGCGGAFPIAIKGAGDVAIDWQLGECSPVVCDAFLDQADCTLGCNDCAPPLTGRIDSAGGRSTTWPGVQHTQLQMTAECAPGTECQRPCERRDQAPAGVYTVELTLYSGCAGACECDIEPEDGVCTIYEGPAELTDPVTVTAQFSYPDQLVVDLLAP
;
A
#
# COMPACT_ATOMS: atom_id res chain seq x y z
N MET A 1 23.38 -33.78 -51.49
CA MET A 1 22.91 -35.16 -51.30
C MET A 1 23.60 -35.74 -50.07
N THR A 2 22.91 -36.63 -49.34
CA THR A 2 23.28 -37.31 -48.07
C THR A 2 23.39 -36.42 -46.83
N THR A 3 22.71 -36.62 -45.69
CA THR A 3 21.56 -37.45 -45.28
C THR A 3 21.08 -36.88 -43.94
N LEU A 4 19.77 -36.88 -43.74
CA LEU A 4 19.08 -36.56 -42.49
C LEU A 4 19.40 -37.60 -41.39
N GLU A 5 19.70 -37.17 -40.15
CA GLU A 5 19.54 -38.03 -38.97
C GLU A 5 18.71 -37.31 -37.91
N ARG A 6 17.43 -37.72 -37.81
CA ARG A 6 16.50 -37.38 -36.73
C ARG A 6 16.87 -38.24 -35.51
N ARG A 7 17.10 -37.63 -34.35
CA ARG A 7 16.96 -38.33 -33.07
C ARG A 7 15.97 -37.61 -32.18
N SER A 8 14.81 -38.25 -32.09
CA SER A 8 13.74 -38.03 -31.12
C SER A 8 14.22 -38.48 -29.74
N ALA A 9 14.23 -37.59 -28.76
CA ALA A 9 14.37 -37.94 -27.35
C ALA A 9 13.03 -37.68 -26.66
N ARG A 10 12.54 -38.75 -26.03
CA ARG A 10 11.21 -38.90 -25.46
C ARG A 10 11.07 -38.16 -24.14
N HIS A 11 9.84 -37.71 -23.89
CA HIS A 11 9.36 -37.10 -22.66
C HIS A 11 9.62 -38.01 -21.45
N ALA A 12 10.14 -37.42 -20.37
CA ALA A 12 10.06 -37.97 -19.03
C ALA A 12 9.11 -37.07 -18.22
N ILE A 13 7.88 -37.54 -18.02
CA ILE A 13 6.89 -36.93 -17.13
C ILE A 13 7.22 -37.44 -15.72
N ALA A 14 7.75 -36.57 -14.87
CA ALA A 14 7.91 -36.86 -13.45
C ALA A 14 6.60 -36.49 -12.73
N ILE A 15 5.92 -37.52 -12.22
CA ILE A 15 4.74 -37.41 -11.36
C ILE A 15 5.27 -37.14 -9.94
N THR A 16 5.15 -35.91 -9.46
CA THR A 16 5.49 -35.56 -8.07
C THR A 16 4.27 -35.78 -7.19
N THR A 17 4.40 -36.76 -6.30
CA THR A 17 3.39 -37.19 -5.34
C THR A 17 3.13 -36.14 -4.27
N LEU A 18 1.84 -35.85 -4.05
CA LEU A 18 1.26 -35.06 -2.96
C LEU A 18 1.62 -35.64 -1.59
N ALA A 19 2.11 -34.81 -0.65
CA ALA A 19 2.13 -35.11 0.78
C ALA A 19 1.20 -34.13 1.50
N LEU A 20 -0.04 -34.56 1.73
CA LEU A 20 -1.06 -33.84 2.48
C LEU A 20 -0.74 -34.00 3.98
N SER A 21 -0.21 -32.95 4.61
CA SER A 21 0.02 -32.93 6.07
C SER A 21 -1.19 -32.30 6.75
N VAL A 22 -1.94 -33.12 7.48
CA VAL A 22 -3.01 -32.70 8.38
C VAL A 22 -2.38 -32.21 9.67
N VAL A 23 -2.41 -30.90 9.92
CA VAL A 23 -2.10 -30.31 11.23
C VAL A 23 -3.42 -30.05 11.95
N THR A 24 -3.66 -30.82 13.01
CA THR A 24 -4.69 -30.55 14.01
C THR A 24 -3.99 -30.24 15.33
N VAL A 25 -4.06 -28.99 15.80
CA VAL A 25 -3.71 -28.64 17.18
C VAL A 25 -4.77 -27.70 17.76
N LEU A 26 -5.54 -28.32 18.65
CA LEU A 26 -6.24 -27.84 19.85
C LEU A 26 -6.02 -26.38 20.28
N GLY A 27 -7.14 -25.72 20.61
CA GLY A 27 -7.18 -24.42 21.28
C GLY A 27 -7.19 -24.48 22.81
N CYS A 28 -6.96 -23.30 23.40
CA CYS A 28 -7.33 -22.75 24.73
C CYS A 28 -6.92 -21.26 24.62
N GLY A 29 -7.76 -20.22 24.69
CA GLY A 29 -8.66 -19.80 25.75
C GLY A 29 -8.28 -18.34 26.14
N PRO A 30 -9.22 -17.40 26.39
CA PRO A 30 -8.92 -15.97 26.52
C PRO A 30 -8.48 -15.61 27.94
N GLY A 31 -7.38 -14.86 28.07
CA GLY A 31 -6.89 -14.30 29.32
C GLY A 31 -7.12 -12.80 29.39
N THR A 32 -8.19 -12.39 30.07
CA THR A 32 -8.41 -11.02 30.53
C THR A 32 -7.63 -10.77 31.82
N SER A 33 -6.77 -9.76 31.85
CA SER A 33 -6.30 -9.15 33.09
C SER A 33 -6.17 -7.65 32.88
N GLY A 34 -7.11 -6.90 33.46
CA GLY A 34 -7.02 -5.46 33.58
C GLY A 34 -5.99 -5.06 34.64
N SER A 35 -5.47 -3.85 34.48
CA SER A 35 -4.90 -3.08 35.58
C SER A 35 -5.33 -1.63 35.42
N ALA A 36 -6.17 -1.20 36.35
CA ALA A 36 -6.48 0.19 36.63
C ALA A 36 -5.33 0.81 37.44
N GLY A 37 -5.01 2.08 37.14
CA GLY A 37 -4.11 2.93 37.90
C GLY A 37 -4.23 4.35 37.35
N THR A 38 -5.26 5.08 37.75
CA THR A 38 -5.25 6.12 38.81
C THR A 38 -4.40 7.35 38.46
N GLU A 39 -5.13 8.45 38.29
CA GLU A 39 -4.74 9.84 38.11
C GLU A 39 -3.83 10.36 39.24
N THR A 40 -3.04 11.40 38.96
CA THR A 40 -3.03 12.73 39.63
C THR A 40 -1.63 13.35 39.52
N GLY A 41 -1.52 14.55 38.96
CA GLY A 41 -0.24 15.26 38.87
C GLY A 41 -0.37 16.71 38.41
N THR A 42 -0.71 17.57 39.37
CA THR A 42 -0.91 19.02 39.32
C THR A 42 0.18 19.84 38.62
N ALA A 43 -0.28 20.91 37.96
CA ALA A 43 0.47 22.00 37.36
C ALA A 43 1.46 22.71 38.30
N SER A 44 2.53 23.29 37.74
CA SER A 44 2.89 24.72 37.83
C SER A 44 4.31 24.93 37.31
N GLY A 45 4.48 25.77 36.29
CA GLY A 45 5.78 26.03 35.66
C GLY A 45 5.79 27.38 34.93
N THR A 46 6.17 28.39 35.69
CA THR A 46 6.51 29.79 35.36
C THR A 46 6.97 30.07 33.92
N GLN A 47 6.23 30.92 33.20
CA GLN A 47 6.70 31.62 32.00
C GLN A 47 7.55 32.84 32.39
N THR A 48 8.81 32.84 31.97
CA THR A 48 9.69 34.01 31.96
C THR A 48 10.00 34.34 30.49
N GLY A 49 9.82 35.61 30.14
CA GLY A 49 9.87 36.12 28.79
C GLY A 49 11.21 36.01 28.07
N GLY A 50 11.11 36.09 26.75
CA GLY A 50 12.22 36.24 25.83
C GLY A 50 11.70 36.71 24.48
N THR A 51 11.58 38.03 24.31
CA THR A 51 11.37 38.65 23.01
C THR A 51 12.68 38.57 22.24
N ALA A 52 12.73 37.72 21.22
CA ALA A 52 13.80 37.71 20.22
C ALA A 52 13.18 37.71 18.82
N THR A 53 13.34 38.85 18.15
CA THR A 53 13.13 39.04 16.72
C THR A 53 14.06 38.11 15.94
N SER A 54 13.50 37.28 15.07
CA SER A 54 14.25 36.67 13.96
C SER A 54 13.39 36.64 12.72
N THR A 55 13.81 37.43 11.74
CA THR A 55 13.36 37.41 10.35
C THR A 55 13.99 36.20 9.68
N GLY A 56 13.18 35.22 9.30
CA GLY A 56 13.62 34.04 8.55
C GLY A 56 12.56 33.69 7.52
N THR A 57 12.93 33.80 6.26
CA THR A 57 12.13 33.43 5.09
C THR A 57 11.86 31.93 5.12
N GLU A 58 10.63 31.52 5.41
CA GLU A 58 10.18 30.15 5.24
C GLU A 58 9.74 29.95 3.79
N THR A 59 10.56 29.22 3.03
CA THR A 59 10.13 28.56 1.81
C THR A 59 9.35 27.32 2.23
N SER A 60 8.02 27.39 2.11
CA SER A 60 7.13 26.24 2.26
C SER A 60 7.56 25.12 1.31
N ALA A 61 8.05 24.02 1.87
CA ALA A 61 8.06 22.73 1.20
C ALA A 61 6.60 22.29 1.05
N GLY A 62 6.12 22.22 -0.18
CA GLY A 62 4.78 21.77 -0.50
C GLY A 62 4.64 20.30 -0.14
N THR A 63 3.74 19.99 0.79
CA THR A 63 3.06 18.71 0.79
C THR A 63 2.29 18.64 -0.52
N GLU A 64 2.79 17.89 -1.50
CA GLU A 64 2.03 17.53 -2.69
C GLU A 64 0.96 16.52 -2.28
N THR A 65 -0.10 17.02 -1.64
CA THR A 65 -1.40 16.39 -1.74
C THR A 65 -1.75 16.46 -3.22
N SER A 66 -1.57 15.34 -3.94
CA SER A 66 -2.18 15.17 -5.26
C SER A 66 -3.68 15.29 -5.07
N ALA A 67 -4.17 16.51 -5.24
CA ALA A 67 -5.59 16.80 -5.34
C ALA A 67 -6.04 16.23 -6.69
N GLY A 68 -6.30 14.92 -6.71
CA GLY A 68 -7.27 14.40 -7.66
C GLY A 68 -8.54 15.23 -7.48
N THR A 69 -9.11 15.71 -8.57
CA THR A 69 -10.44 16.34 -8.53
C THR A 69 -11.44 15.25 -8.14
N GLU A 70 -11.55 15.00 -6.85
CA GLU A 70 -12.51 14.09 -6.25
C GLU A 70 -13.88 14.72 -6.40
N THR A 71 -14.59 14.32 -7.45
CA THR A 71 -16.02 14.58 -7.52
C THR A 71 -16.68 13.55 -6.62
N ALA A 72 -16.78 13.86 -5.33
CA ALA A 72 -17.60 13.08 -4.41
C ALA A 72 -19.00 12.95 -5.05
N GLY A 73 -19.36 11.75 -5.46
CA GLY A 73 -20.67 11.49 -6.04
C GLY A 73 -21.73 11.82 -5.00
N THR A 74 -22.65 12.73 -5.32
CA THR A 74 -23.82 12.98 -4.46
C THR A 74 -24.63 11.68 -4.38
N SER A 75 -24.74 11.10 -3.19
CA SER A 75 -25.39 9.82 -2.93
C SER A 75 -26.93 9.86 -2.92
N GLU A 76 -27.53 10.89 -3.52
CA GLU A 76 -28.99 11.00 -3.62
C GLU A 76 -29.56 9.85 -4.47
N GLY A 77 -30.35 8.99 -3.83
CA GLY A 77 -31.07 7.90 -4.50
C GLY A 77 -30.33 6.56 -4.58
N LEU A 78 -29.15 6.42 -3.96
CA LEU A 78 -28.48 5.12 -3.82
C LEU A 78 -29.17 4.25 -2.76
N ALA A 79 -29.37 2.97 -3.08
CA ALA A 79 -29.82 1.96 -2.14
C ALA A 79 -28.65 1.41 -1.33
N CYS A 80 -28.91 0.81 -0.17
CA CYS A 80 -27.82 0.25 0.67
C CYS A 80 -27.00 -0.84 -0.04
N ALA A 81 -27.60 -1.56 -0.99
CA ALA A 81 -26.89 -2.52 -1.82
C ALA A 81 -25.82 -1.88 -2.73
N ASP A 82 -25.95 -0.59 -3.08
CA ASP A 82 -24.99 0.11 -3.92
C ASP A 82 -23.66 0.39 -3.20
N PHE A 83 -23.60 0.23 -1.88
CA PHE A 83 -22.40 0.38 -1.05
C PHE A 83 -21.62 -0.93 -0.87
N LEU A 84 -22.19 -2.07 -1.27
CA LEU A 84 -21.50 -3.36 -1.19
C LEU A 84 -20.40 -3.43 -2.27
N SER A 85 -19.21 -3.87 -1.88
CA SER A 85 -18.14 -4.20 -2.85
C SER A 85 -18.58 -5.32 -3.78
N ASP A 86 -18.08 -5.32 -5.01
CA ASP A 86 -18.28 -6.43 -5.95
C ASP A 86 -17.64 -7.71 -5.36
N PRO A 87 -18.38 -8.82 -5.20
CA PRO A 87 -17.81 -10.08 -4.74
C PRO A 87 -16.77 -10.67 -5.72
N GLU A 88 -16.79 -10.27 -6.99
CA GLU A 88 -15.88 -10.71 -8.04
C GLU A 88 -14.82 -9.65 -8.36
N ILE A 89 -14.01 -9.31 -7.35
CA ILE A 89 -12.77 -8.57 -7.59
C ILE A 89 -11.89 -9.44 -8.51
N GLY A 90 -11.55 -8.92 -9.69
CA GLY A 90 -10.82 -9.65 -10.74
C GLY A 90 -9.44 -10.19 -10.31
N PRO A 91 -8.68 -10.81 -11.23
CA PRO A 91 -7.43 -11.47 -10.86
C PRO A 91 -6.39 -10.47 -10.35
N PRO A 92 -5.63 -10.79 -9.29
CA PRO A 92 -4.58 -9.91 -8.78
C PRO A 92 -3.40 -9.82 -9.75
N VAL A 93 -2.73 -8.66 -9.74
CA VAL A 93 -1.51 -8.38 -10.52
C VAL A 93 -0.32 -8.28 -9.57
N THR A 94 0.69 -9.12 -9.79
CA THR A 94 1.96 -9.08 -9.06
C THR A 94 2.89 -8.04 -9.67
N LEU A 95 3.31 -7.07 -8.88
CA LEU A 95 4.26 -6.02 -9.25
C LEU A 95 5.61 -6.35 -8.63
N GLN A 96 6.61 -6.65 -9.46
CA GLN A 96 7.94 -7.03 -9.02
C GLN A 96 8.88 -5.84 -9.13
N VAL A 97 9.22 -5.23 -8.00
CA VAL A 97 10.18 -4.12 -7.94
C VAL A 97 11.58 -4.69 -7.79
N ARG A 98 12.52 -4.29 -8.66
CA ARG A 98 13.91 -4.74 -8.60
C ARG A 98 14.87 -3.59 -8.88
N ASN A 99 16.00 -3.57 -8.18
CA ASN A 99 17.12 -2.69 -8.45
C ASN A 99 18.12 -3.39 -9.38
N GLY A 100 18.16 -2.98 -10.65
CA GLY A 100 19.11 -3.49 -11.64
C GLY A 100 20.48 -2.81 -11.59
N GLY A 101 20.60 -1.71 -10.85
CA GLY A 101 21.82 -0.93 -10.70
C GLY A 101 22.83 -1.51 -9.72
N ALA A 102 24.03 -0.93 -9.70
CA ALA A 102 25.11 -1.32 -8.80
C ALA A 102 25.09 -0.57 -7.44
N ALA A 103 24.29 0.50 -7.34
CA ALA A 103 24.15 1.33 -6.15
C ALA A 103 22.79 1.08 -5.48
N PRO A 104 22.65 1.32 -4.17
CA PRO A 104 21.35 1.24 -3.52
C PRO A 104 20.41 2.34 -4.05
N LEU A 105 19.11 2.02 -4.05
CA LEU A 105 18.04 2.96 -4.29
C LEU A 105 17.20 3.10 -3.04
N TYR A 106 16.57 4.26 -2.89
CA TYR A 106 15.75 4.60 -1.75
C TYR A 106 14.31 4.89 -2.17
N PHE A 107 13.37 4.73 -1.25
CA PHE A 107 11.97 5.05 -1.49
C PHE A 107 11.34 5.61 -0.22
N GLN A 108 10.23 6.33 -0.39
CA GLN A 108 9.40 6.77 0.73
C GLN A 108 8.28 5.74 0.92
N PRO A 109 8.35 4.89 1.97
CA PRO A 109 7.38 3.82 2.14
C PRO A 109 5.98 4.37 2.43
N VAL A 110 4.96 3.59 2.08
CA VAL A 110 3.56 3.87 2.41
C VAL A 110 2.99 2.78 3.32
N GLY A 111 2.13 3.18 4.25
CA GLY A 111 1.54 2.29 5.23
C GLY A 111 2.54 1.75 6.28
N CYS A 112 2.02 1.07 7.29
CA CYS A 112 2.83 0.56 8.40
C CYS A 112 3.77 -0.58 8.01
N GLY A 113 3.40 -1.37 7.01
CA GLY A 113 4.24 -2.43 6.45
C GLY A 113 5.39 -1.93 5.56
N GLY A 114 5.47 -0.62 5.32
CA GLY A 114 6.54 -0.03 4.50
C GLY A 114 6.48 -0.45 3.03
N ALA A 115 5.28 -0.42 2.44
CA ALA A 115 5.09 -0.79 1.04
C ALA A 115 5.69 0.26 0.09
N PHE A 116 5.94 -0.15 -1.16
CA PHE A 116 6.41 0.78 -2.19
C PHE A 116 5.33 1.81 -2.56
N PRO A 117 5.71 3.08 -2.83
CA PRO A 117 4.80 4.12 -3.28
C PRO A 117 4.48 3.94 -4.78
N ILE A 118 3.71 2.91 -5.10
CA ILE A 118 3.32 2.59 -6.48
C ILE A 118 2.03 3.32 -6.83
N ALA A 119 2.04 4.04 -7.96
CA ALA A 119 0.84 4.58 -8.58
C ALA A 119 0.44 3.70 -9.78
N ILE A 120 -0.85 3.41 -9.93
CA ILE A 120 -1.39 2.71 -11.09
C ILE A 120 -2.37 3.66 -11.78
N LYS A 121 -2.20 3.88 -13.08
CA LYS A 121 -3.06 4.73 -13.89
C LYS A 121 -3.80 3.90 -14.92
N GLY A 122 -5.11 4.04 -14.98
CA GLY A 122 -5.97 3.36 -15.96
C GLY A 122 -6.05 4.08 -17.30
N ALA A 123 -7.00 3.63 -18.14
CA ALA A 123 -7.29 4.27 -19.41
C ALA A 123 -7.68 5.75 -19.20
N GLY A 124 -6.98 6.66 -19.86
CA GLY A 124 -7.19 8.11 -19.71
C GLY A 124 -6.35 8.78 -18.62
N ASP A 125 -5.27 8.14 -18.16
CA ASP A 125 -4.33 8.64 -17.14
C ASP A 125 -4.98 8.95 -15.78
N VAL A 126 -6.15 8.39 -15.52
CA VAL A 126 -6.82 8.49 -14.22
C VAL A 126 -6.08 7.57 -13.25
N ALA A 127 -5.50 8.17 -12.21
CA ALA A 127 -4.91 7.41 -11.12
C ALA A 127 -5.99 6.55 -10.45
N ILE A 128 -5.71 5.27 -10.33
CA ILE A 128 -6.45 4.40 -9.43
C ILE A 128 -5.94 4.75 -8.05
N ASP A 129 -6.84 5.24 -7.20
CA ASP A 129 -6.54 5.34 -5.78
C ASP A 129 -6.41 3.93 -5.24
N TRP A 130 -5.17 3.50 -5.04
CA TRP A 130 -4.82 2.20 -4.50
C TRP A 130 -3.89 2.44 -3.32
N GLN A 131 -4.51 2.65 -2.16
CA GLN A 131 -3.76 2.83 -0.93
C GLN A 131 -3.44 1.47 -0.32
N LEU A 132 -2.17 1.29 0.03
CA LEU A 132 -1.66 0.11 0.74
C LEU A 132 -1.69 0.29 2.26
N GLY A 133 -2.57 1.17 2.75
CA GLY A 133 -2.70 1.50 4.17
C GLY A 133 -3.63 0.54 4.90
N GLU A 134 -3.30 0.16 6.12
CA GLU A 134 -4.15 -0.68 6.96
C GLU A 134 -5.40 0.08 7.46
N CYS A 135 -5.37 1.41 7.37
CA CYS A 135 -6.45 2.33 7.75
C CYS A 135 -7.18 2.95 6.56
N SER A 136 -6.73 2.69 5.35
CA SER A 136 -7.22 3.37 4.16
C SER A 136 -7.10 2.46 2.92
N PRO A 137 -8.18 2.32 2.15
CA PRO A 137 -9.39 3.13 2.25
C PRO A 137 -10.43 2.64 3.25
N VAL A 138 -11.29 3.57 3.64
CA VAL A 138 -12.48 3.33 4.45
C VAL A 138 -13.52 2.63 3.56
N VAL A 139 -13.50 1.30 3.50
CA VAL A 139 -14.39 0.56 2.60
C VAL A 139 -15.86 0.61 3.06
N CYS A 140 -16.78 0.93 2.15
CA CYS A 140 -18.19 1.14 2.49
C CYS A 140 -18.86 -0.09 3.13
N ASP A 141 -18.49 -1.29 2.66
CA ASP A 141 -19.01 -2.57 3.16
C ASP A 141 -18.75 -2.79 4.66
N ALA A 142 -17.67 -2.21 5.21
CA ALA A 142 -17.33 -2.31 6.62
C ALA A 142 -18.26 -1.52 7.55
N PHE A 143 -19.05 -0.57 7.02
CA PHE A 143 -19.94 0.30 7.82
C PHE A 143 -21.41 -0.07 7.69
N LEU A 144 -21.75 -0.92 6.72
CA LEU A 144 -23.12 -1.37 6.52
C LEU A 144 -23.60 -2.12 7.77
N ASP A 145 -24.74 -1.66 8.27
CA ASP A 145 -25.44 -2.22 9.44
C ASP A 145 -24.63 -2.26 10.75
N GLN A 146 -23.52 -1.54 10.83
CA GLN A 146 -22.72 -1.47 12.05
C GLN A 146 -23.33 -0.54 13.09
N ALA A 147 -23.26 -0.95 14.36
CA ALA A 147 -23.69 -0.13 15.50
C ALA A 147 -22.60 0.86 15.95
N ASP A 148 -21.33 0.48 15.78
CA ASP A 148 -20.13 1.25 16.09
C ASP A 148 -19.21 1.25 14.85
N CYS A 149 -18.82 2.44 14.42
CA CYS A 149 -18.02 2.68 13.22
C CYS A 149 -16.65 3.27 13.53
N THR A 150 -16.15 2.98 14.73
CA THR A 150 -14.76 3.21 15.11
C THR A 150 -13.84 2.43 14.17
N LEU A 151 -12.94 3.13 13.49
CA LEU A 151 -11.92 2.51 12.65
C LEU A 151 -10.88 1.84 13.54
N GLY A 152 -10.77 0.52 13.46
CA GLY A 152 -9.70 -0.25 14.08
C GLY A 152 -8.39 -0.07 13.31
N CYS A 153 -7.79 1.10 13.45
CA CYS A 153 -6.46 1.36 12.92
C CYS A 153 -5.39 0.70 13.80
N ASN A 154 -4.40 0.06 13.18
CA ASN A 154 -3.18 -0.30 13.88
C ASN A 154 -2.48 1.00 14.31
N ASP A 155 -2.13 1.10 15.59
CA ASP A 155 -1.33 2.20 16.12
C ASP A 155 0.14 1.98 15.73
N CYS A 156 0.46 2.32 14.49
CA CYS A 156 1.79 2.12 13.93
C CYS A 156 2.24 3.36 13.15
N ALA A 157 3.52 3.68 13.29
CA ALA A 157 4.18 4.69 12.48
C ALA A 157 4.68 4.04 11.17
N PRO A 158 4.37 4.60 10.00
CA PRO A 158 4.99 4.14 8.75
C PRO A 158 6.51 4.37 8.82
N PRO A 159 7.33 3.50 8.20
CA PRO A 159 8.76 3.76 8.13
C PRO A 159 9.03 5.05 7.33
N LEU A 160 10.06 5.79 7.74
CA LEU A 160 10.43 7.07 7.17
C LEU A 160 11.10 6.93 5.80
N THR A 161 11.85 5.84 5.60
CA THR A 161 12.60 5.58 4.38
C THR A 161 12.72 4.08 4.16
N GLY A 162 12.77 3.66 2.91
CA GLY A 162 13.13 2.31 2.52
C GLY A 162 14.36 2.30 1.64
N ARG A 163 15.10 1.19 1.66
CA ARG A 163 16.30 0.97 0.85
C ARG A 163 16.18 -0.35 0.09
N ILE A 164 16.64 -0.34 -1.15
CA ILE A 164 16.77 -1.49 -2.04
C ILE A 164 18.24 -1.59 -2.45
N ASP A 165 18.92 -2.63 -2.01
CA ASP A 165 20.31 -2.89 -2.42
C ASP A 165 20.39 -3.32 -3.88
N SER A 166 21.62 -3.31 -4.42
CA SER A 166 21.89 -3.81 -5.77
C SER A 166 21.41 -5.25 -5.94
N ALA A 167 20.71 -5.52 -7.05
CA ALA A 167 20.04 -6.79 -7.34
C ALA A 167 18.93 -7.20 -6.34
N GLY A 168 18.64 -6.39 -5.33
CA GLY A 168 17.51 -6.55 -4.42
C GLY A 168 16.19 -6.24 -5.11
N GLY A 169 15.10 -6.70 -4.49
CA GLY A 169 13.75 -6.48 -4.98
C GLY A 169 12.71 -7.17 -4.11
N ARG A 170 11.48 -6.67 -4.19
CA ARG A 170 10.33 -7.26 -3.49
C ARG A 170 9.09 -7.18 -4.39
N SER A 171 8.21 -8.16 -4.23
CA SER A 171 6.93 -8.16 -4.92
C SER A 171 5.84 -7.52 -4.05
N THR A 172 4.94 -6.79 -4.69
CA THR A 172 3.66 -6.38 -4.09
C THR A 172 2.52 -6.78 -5.02
N THR A 173 1.27 -6.69 -4.56
CA THR A 173 0.12 -7.18 -5.31
C THR A 173 -0.97 -6.12 -5.37
N TRP A 174 -1.27 -5.65 -6.58
CA TRP A 174 -2.49 -4.90 -6.83
C TRP A 174 -3.64 -5.89 -7.00
N PRO A 175 -4.71 -5.83 -6.18
CA PRO A 175 -5.77 -6.83 -6.23
C PRO A 175 -6.69 -6.71 -7.46
N GLY A 176 -6.40 -5.82 -8.41
CA GLY A 176 -7.24 -5.63 -9.59
C GLY A 176 -8.52 -4.83 -9.29
N VAL A 177 -8.48 -3.99 -8.26
CA VAL A 177 -9.59 -3.12 -7.82
C VAL A 177 -9.42 -1.70 -8.37
N GLN A 178 -10.55 -1.04 -8.57
CA GLN A 178 -10.66 0.42 -8.56
C GLN A 178 -11.61 0.83 -7.44
N HIS A 179 -11.42 2.03 -6.90
CA HIS A 179 -12.26 2.53 -5.82
C HIS A 179 -13.22 3.60 -6.35
N THR A 180 -14.49 3.46 -5.96
CA THR A 180 -15.52 4.46 -6.19
C THR A 180 -15.82 5.16 -4.88
N GLN A 181 -15.51 6.44 -4.79
CA GLN A 181 -15.82 7.25 -3.61
C GLN A 181 -17.33 7.48 -3.51
N LEU A 182 -17.90 7.11 -2.37
CA LEU A 182 -19.31 7.25 -2.06
C LEU A 182 -19.47 7.96 -0.71
N GLN A 183 -20.66 8.52 -0.48
CA GLN A 183 -21.03 9.09 0.81
C GLN A 183 -22.12 8.21 1.44
N MET A 184 -21.77 7.51 2.53
CA MET A 184 -22.71 6.69 3.30
C MET A 184 -23.90 7.55 3.77
N THR A 185 -25.11 7.01 3.65
CA THR A 185 -26.34 7.64 4.16
C THR A 185 -26.69 7.12 5.55
N ALA A 186 -27.49 7.90 6.30
CA ALA A 186 -28.00 7.47 7.61
C ALA A 186 -28.86 6.21 7.56
N GLU A 187 -29.52 5.96 6.41
CA GLU A 187 -30.35 4.78 6.19
C GLU A 187 -29.49 3.50 6.15
N CYS A 188 -28.33 3.56 5.51
CA CYS A 188 -27.44 2.41 5.32
C CYS A 188 -26.34 2.30 6.39
N ALA A 189 -26.09 3.38 7.12
CA ALA A 189 -25.10 3.49 8.19
C ALA A 189 -25.75 4.11 9.45
N PRO A 190 -26.62 3.36 10.14
CA PRO A 190 -27.39 3.90 11.27
C PRO A 190 -26.55 4.12 12.53
N GLY A 191 -25.40 3.46 12.65
CA GLY A 191 -24.50 3.63 13.79
C GLY A 191 -23.91 5.03 13.88
N THR A 192 -23.41 5.36 15.08
CA THR A 192 -22.84 6.68 15.34
C THR A 192 -21.52 6.80 14.58
N GLU A 193 -21.33 7.92 13.88
CA GLU A 193 -20.17 8.20 13.00
C GLU A 193 -20.07 7.35 11.72
N CYS A 194 -21.00 6.44 11.44
CA CYS A 194 -20.95 5.60 10.23
C CYS A 194 -21.25 6.37 8.93
N GLN A 195 -21.87 7.54 9.04
CA GLN A 195 -22.20 8.42 7.91
C GLN A 195 -20.97 9.22 7.49
N ARG A 196 -20.13 8.63 6.65
CA ARG A 196 -18.86 9.20 6.21
C ARG A 196 -18.59 8.92 4.72
N PRO A 197 -17.63 9.65 4.12
CA PRO A 197 -17.03 9.23 2.87
C PRO A 197 -16.44 7.83 3.03
N CYS A 198 -16.67 6.98 2.05
CA CYS A 198 -16.17 5.63 1.99
C CYS A 198 -15.86 5.26 0.54
N GLU A 199 -15.18 4.14 0.34
CA GLU A 199 -14.85 3.63 -0.97
C GLU A 199 -15.49 2.27 -1.20
N ARG A 200 -16.19 2.13 -2.31
CA ARG A 200 -16.62 0.82 -2.80
C ARG A 200 -15.53 0.26 -3.70
N ARG A 201 -15.17 -1.00 -3.49
CA ARG A 201 -14.23 -1.72 -4.34
C ARG A 201 -14.99 -2.35 -5.50
N ASP A 202 -14.62 -1.92 -6.70
CA ASP A 202 -15.12 -2.46 -7.96
C ASP A 202 -13.97 -3.13 -8.71
N GLN A 203 -14.27 -4.12 -9.56
CA GLN A 203 -13.26 -4.65 -10.46
C GLN A 203 -12.74 -3.53 -11.39
N ALA A 204 -11.42 -3.42 -11.52
CA ALA A 204 -10.83 -2.51 -12.49
C ALA A 204 -11.27 -2.89 -13.93
N PRO A 205 -11.60 -1.93 -14.81
CA PRO A 205 -11.96 -2.22 -16.18
C PRO A 205 -10.84 -2.95 -16.94
N ALA A 206 -11.19 -3.80 -17.90
CA ALA A 206 -10.17 -4.32 -18.81
C ALA A 206 -9.56 -3.17 -19.63
N GLY A 207 -8.24 -3.13 -19.76
CA GLY A 207 -7.55 -2.04 -20.43
C GLY A 207 -6.03 -2.07 -20.27
N VAL A 208 -5.38 -1.07 -20.87
CA VAL A 208 -3.95 -0.83 -20.67
C VAL A 208 -3.77 0.10 -19.47
N TYR A 209 -2.90 -0.30 -18.56
CA TYR A 209 -2.56 0.42 -17.35
C TYR A 209 -1.09 0.81 -17.38
N THR A 210 -0.76 1.92 -16.73
CA THR A 210 0.62 2.34 -16.45
C THR A 210 0.87 2.24 -14.96
N VAL A 211 1.92 1.51 -14.57
CA VAL A 211 2.44 1.50 -13.21
C VAL A 211 3.62 2.46 -13.15
N GLU A 212 3.63 3.32 -12.14
CA GLU A 212 4.71 4.26 -11.86
C GLU A 212 5.22 4.05 -10.44
N LEU A 213 6.54 4.07 -10.28
CA LEU A 213 7.22 3.99 -9.00
C LEU A 213 8.32 5.06 -8.96
N THR A 214 8.31 5.90 -7.94
CA THR A 214 9.39 6.87 -7.69
C THR A 214 10.35 6.31 -6.65
N LEU A 215 11.60 6.14 -7.07
CA LEU A 215 12.74 5.83 -6.23
C LEU A 215 13.68 7.04 -6.18
N TYR A 216 14.73 6.95 -5.37
CA TYR A 216 15.71 8.01 -5.17
C TYR A 216 17.11 7.40 -5.20
N SER A 217 18.03 8.02 -5.93
CA SER A 217 19.41 7.54 -6.01
C SER A 217 20.33 8.16 -4.96
N GLY A 218 19.91 9.28 -4.35
CA GLY A 218 20.58 9.92 -3.24
C GLY A 218 19.78 9.79 -1.95
N CYS A 219 20.50 9.59 -0.85
CA CYS A 219 19.97 9.68 0.51
C CYS A 219 21.04 10.26 1.44
N ALA A 220 20.66 11.24 2.26
CA ALA A 220 21.48 11.79 3.33
C ALA A 220 20.82 11.57 4.69
N GLY A 221 21.61 11.35 5.75
CA GLY A 221 21.10 11.11 7.10
C GLY A 221 20.95 9.61 7.41
N ALA A 222 19.78 9.21 7.93
CA ALA A 222 19.49 7.83 8.31
C ALA A 222 19.06 6.98 7.09
N CYS A 223 20.04 6.49 6.34
CA CYS A 223 19.84 5.77 5.06
C CYS A 223 20.27 4.30 5.11
N GLU A 224 20.83 3.86 6.24
CA GLU A 224 21.31 2.49 6.43
C GLU A 224 20.29 1.68 7.23
N CYS A 225 20.05 0.44 6.80
CA CYS A 225 19.32 -0.55 7.57
C CYS A 225 19.92 -1.94 7.35
N ASP A 226 19.70 -2.83 8.31
CA ASP A 226 20.08 -4.23 8.19
C ASP A 226 19.14 -4.92 7.20
N ILE A 227 19.69 -5.33 6.06
CA ILE A 227 18.95 -5.97 4.99
C ILE A 227 18.81 -7.46 5.28
N GLU A 228 17.57 -7.94 5.26
CA GLU A 228 17.31 -9.37 5.27
C GLU A 228 17.78 -10.00 3.95
N PRO A 229 18.48 -11.14 4.01
CA PRO A 229 19.22 -11.68 2.86
C PRO A 229 18.32 -12.17 1.71
N GLU A 230 17.01 -12.32 1.93
CA GLU A 230 16.10 -12.92 0.96
C GLU A 230 15.63 -11.93 -0.12
N ASP A 231 15.39 -10.67 0.24
CA ASP A 231 14.79 -9.67 -0.65
C ASP A 231 15.73 -8.52 -1.02
N GLY A 232 16.80 -8.25 -0.26
CA GLY A 232 17.63 -7.07 -0.54
C GLY A 232 16.91 -5.73 -0.27
N VAL A 233 15.82 -5.74 0.50
CA VAL A 233 14.99 -4.57 0.84
C VAL A 233 14.90 -4.42 2.36
N CYS A 234 15.04 -3.20 2.87
CA CYS A 234 14.79 -2.89 4.28
C CYS A 234 14.08 -1.54 4.45
N THR A 235 13.52 -1.33 5.63
CA THR A 235 12.79 -0.11 6.03
C THR A 235 13.42 0.51 7.28
N ILE A 236 13.42 1.84 7.33
CA ILE A 236 14.06 2.66 8.37
C ILE A 236 12.97 3.45 9.09
N TYR A 237 12.86 3.27 10.40
CA TYR A 237 11.83 3.90 11.23
C TYR A 237 12.32 5.15 11.99
N GLU A 238 13.64 5.34 12.08
CA GLU A 238 14.25 6.35 12.94
C GLU A 238 15.26 7.22 12.20
N GLY A 239 15.35 8.47 12.63
CA GLY A 239 16.31 9.45 12.12
C GLY A 239 15.83 10.22 10.89
N PRO A 240 16.34 11.46 10.69
CA PRO A 240 16.01 12.22 9.49
C PRO A 240 16.72 11.60 8.29
N ALA A 241 15.97 11.38 7.22
CA ALA A 241 16.51 11.02 5.92
C ALA A 241 16.06 12.08 4.90
N GLU A 242 16.98 12.52 4.06
CA GLU A 242 16.71 13.41 2.94
C GLU A 242 16.97 12.66 1.65
N LEU A 243 15.90 12.35 0.92
CA LEU A 243 15.96 11.65 -0.36
C LEU A 243 16.15 12.66 -1.49
N THR A 244 17.15 12.41 -2.36
CA THR A 244 17.48 13.28 -3.48
C THR A 244 17.56 12.48 -4.78
N ASP A 245 17.56 13.19 -5.91
CA ASP A 245 17.77 12.60 -7.24
C ASP A 245 16.73 11.53 -7.58
N PRO A 246 15.44 11.94 -7.74
CA PRO A 246 14.35 11.01 -7.99
C PRO A 246 14.53 10.29 -9.33
N VAL A 247 14.19 9.01 -9.32
CA VAL A 247 14.22 8.09 -10.46
C VAL A 247 12.82 7.49 -10.59
N THR A 248 12.10 7.85 -11.65
CA THR A 248 10.79 7.27 -11.94
C THR A 248 10.93 6.04 -12.82
N VAL A 249 10.44 4.91 -12.33
CA VAL A 249 10.32 3.65 -13.07
C VAL A 249 8.88 3.53 -13.56
N THR A 250 8.69 3.26 -14.84
CA THR A 250 7.35 3.09 -15.43
C THR A 250 7.26 1.78 -16.22
N ALA A 251 6.11 1.13 -16.14
CA ALA A 251 5.79 -0.06 -16.92
C ALA A 251 4.32 -0.04 -17.36
N GLN A 252 4.05 -0.50 -18.57
CA GLN A 252 2.69 -0.70 -19.06
C GLN A 252 2.32 -2.19 -19.02
N PHE A 253 1.06 -2.47 -18.74
CA PHE A 253 0.52 -3.83 -18.78
C PHE A 253 -0.95 -3.83 -19.19
N SER A 254 -1.40 -4.93 -19.78
CA SER A 254 -2.79 -5.13 -20.17
C SER A 254 -3.54 -5.92 -19.09
N TYR A 255 -4.51 -5.31 -18.42
CA TYR A 255 -5.36 -6.00 -17.44
C TYR A 255 -6.65 -6.49 -18.11
N PRO A 256 -7.13 -7.72 -17.86
CA PRO A 256 -6.58 -8.76 -16.97
C PRO A 256 -5.62 -9.75 -17.65
N ASP A 257 -5.18 -9.50 -18.87
CA ASP A 257 -4.38 -10.45 -19.68
C ASP A 257 -2.94 -10.65 -19.15
N GLN A 258 -2.40 -9.66 -18.43
CA GLN A 258 -1.06 -9.66 -17.85
C GLN A 258 -1.15 -9.48 -16.32
N LEU A 259 -0.75 -10.52 -15.59
CA LEU A 259 -0.84 -10.58 -14.12
C LEU A 259 0.51 -10.43 -13.41
N VAL A 260 1.58 -10.20 -14.16
CA VAL A 260 2.92 -9.96 -13.63
C VAL A 260 3.55 -8.78 -14.36
N VAL A 261 4.05 -7.81 -13.61
CA VAL A 261 4.69 -6.60 -14.12
C VAL A 261 6.05 -6.43 -13.44
N ASP A 262 7.11 -6.36 -14.23
CA ASP A 262 8.46 -6.11 -13.73
C ASP A 262 8.74 -4.59 -13.77
N LEU A 263 9.09 -4.04 -12.61
CA LEU A 263 9.56 -2.67 -12.41
C LEU A 263 11.06 -2.72 -12.13
N LEU A 264 11.86 -2.68 -13.20
CA LEU A 264 13.32 -2.72 -13.11
C LEU A 264 13.88 -1.29 -13.07
N ALA A 265 14.41 -0.90 -11.92
CA ALA A 265 15.14 0.35 -11.77
C ALA A 265 16.57 0.23 -12.36
N PRO A 266 17.12 1.31 -12.95
CA PRO A 266 18.43 1.31 -13.59
C PRO A 266 19.61 1.28 -12.62
#